data_AF-D2R8H8-F1
#
_entry.id   AF-D2R8H8-F1
#
_cell.length_a   1.000
_cell.length_b   1.000
_cell.length_c   1.000
_cell.angle_alpha   90.00
_cell.angle_beta   90.00
_cell.angle_gamma   90.00
#
_symmetry.space_group_name_H-M   'P 1'
#
loop_
_entity.id
_entity.type
_entity.pdbx_description
1 polymer ?
#
loop_
_entity_poly.entity_id
_entity_poly.type
_entity_poly.pdbx_seq_one_letter_code
_entity_poly.pdbx_strand_id
1 'polypeptide(L)'
;MASRRETHFAVAFELTNASSPKVSRVAPVSDSAESTSPIRVLTQCRHCKQENILTLEQLQALLYRAGLLRRIEKSDPTTILEVARGASQRIACESCKATGLMTQEATPEDRKRVEGSTSAAFDDDEDWGDPKPCSRCRQLIPAERVALFPHITLCVKCQQADDRGEDSAEADYCPQCGTPRTVRKSTGRGLARYETYCPHCRK
;
A
#
# COMPACT_ATOMS: atom_id res chain seq x y z
N MET A 1 -4.32 37.78 37.75
CA MET A 1 -5.40 38.63 37.21
C MET A 1 -4.88 39.41 36.01
N ALA A 2 -5.09 38.91 34.80
CA ALA A 2 -4.84 39.67 33.56
C ALA A 2 -5.81 39.16 32.50
N SER A 3 -6.83 39.97 32.26
CA SER A 3 -7.91 39.81 31.28
C SER A 3 -7.46 40.38 29.93
N ARG A 4 -7.72 39.67 28.82
CA ARG A 4 -7.70 40.18 27.42
C ARG A 4 -8.33 39.11 26.52
N ARG A 5 -9.63 39.24 26.21
CA ARG A 5 -10.24 39.90 25.02
C ARG A 5 -10.19 39.00 23.77
N GLU A 6 -11.23 38.19 23.64
CA GLU A 6 -11.62 37.50 22.41
C GLU A 6 -12.32 38.51 21.48
N THR A 7 -11.78 38.69 20.29
CA THR A 7 -12.43 39.43 19.20
C THR A 7 -13.05 38.45 18.22
N HIS A 8 -14.39 38.35 18.26
CA HIS A 8 -15.18 37.68 17.24
C HIS A 8 -15.13 38.48 15.93
N PHE A 9 -14.57 37.88 14.87
CA PHE A 9 -14.70 38.37 13.50
C PHE A 9 -15.88 37.66 12.84
N ALA A 10 -17.02 38.34 12.77
CA ALA A 10 -18.15 37.91 11.97
C ALA A 10 -17.93 38.37 10.52
N VAL A 11 -17.66 37.42 9.62
CA VAL A 11 -17.59 37.67 8.18
C VAL A 11 -18.98 37.42 7.61
N ALA A 12 -19.67 38.50 7.25
CA ALA A 12 -20.91 38.46 6.48
C ALA A 12 -20.57 38.01 5.05
N PHE A 13 -21.09 36.85 4.65
CA PHE A 13 -20.99 36.34 3.29
C PHE A 13 -22.25 36.76 2.53
N GLU A 14 -22.13 37.78 1.67
CA GLU A 14 -23.20 38.23 0.80
C GLU A 14 -23.52 37.16 -0.26
N LEU A 15 -24.73 36.61 -0.16
CA LEU A 15 -25.32 35.74 -1.18
C LEU A 15 -25.77 36.61 -2.36
N THR A 16 -24.88 36.76 -3.36
CA THR A 16 -25.27 37.31 -4.66
C THR A 16 -25.96 36.23 -5.49
N ASN A 17 -27.24 36.49 -5.74
CA ASN A 17 -28.18 35.65 -6.45
C ASN A 17 -27.87 35.72 -7.97
N ALA A 18 -27.10 34.77 -8.48
CA ALA A 18 -26.76 34.69 -9.90
C ALA A 18 -27.84 33.92 -10.68
N SER A 19 -28.47 34.63 -11.60
CA SER A 19 -29.46 34.21 -12.58
C SER A 19 -29.05 32.94 -13.35
N SER A 20 -29.87 31.89 -13.25
CA SER A 20 -29.68 30.63 -13.96
C SER A 20 -29.94 30.78 -15.47
N PRO A 21 -28.99 30.41 -16.36
CA PRO A 21 -29.28 30.27 -17.77
C PRO A 21 -30.20 29.06 -18.00
N LYS A 22 -31.21 29.22 -18.87
CA LYS A 22 -32.07 28.13 -19.36
C LYS A 22 -31.21 27.12 -20.12
N VAL A 23 -30.74 26.09 -19.43
CA VAL A 23 -30.09 24.94 -20.06
C VAL A 23 -31.16 24.12 -20.77
N SER A 24 -31.12 24.17 -22.10
CA SER A 24 -31.94 23.32 -22.98
C SER A 24 -31.61 21.86 -22.66
N ARG A 25 -32.62 21.11 -22.20
CA ARG A 25 -32.50 19.68 -21.90
C ARG A 25 -32.26 18.91 -23.19
N VAL A 26 -31.00 18.69 -23.53
CA VAL A 26 -30.61 17.64 -24.47
C VAL A 26 -30.89 16.31 -23.77
N ALA A 27 -31.65 15.43 -24.43
CA ALA A 27 -31.95 14.10 -23.91
C ALA A 27 -30.65 13.35 -23.58
N PRO A 28 -30.58 12.61 -22.45
CA PRO A 28 -29.45 11.75 -22.16
C PRO A 28 -29.37 10.70 -23.26
N VAL A 29 -28.33 10.80 -24.09
CA VAL A 29 -27.94 9.72 -24.99
C VAL A 29 -27.65 8.53 -24.07
N SER A 30 -28.45 7.49 -24.18
CA SER A 30 -28.27 6.22 -23.50
C SER A 30 -26.96 5.61 -23.99
N ASP A 31 -25.86 5.96 -23.32
CA ASP A 31 -24.59 5.25 -23.37
C ASP A 31 -24.90 3.80 -23.01
N SER A 32 -25.07 3.00 -24.06
CA SER A 32 -25.00 1.56 -23.96
C SER A 32 -23.63 1.28 -23.38
N ALA A 33 -23.60 0.86 -22.12
CA ALA A 33 -22.41 0.45 -21.42
C ALA A 33 -21.89 -0.81 -22.12
N GLU A 34 -21.20 -0.61 -23.25
CA GLU A 34 -20.31 -1.58 -23.84
C GLU A 34 -19.37 -1.99 -22.70
N SER A 35 -19.55 -3.24 -22.27
CA SER A 35 -18.77 -3.92 -21.26
C SER A 35 -17.35 -4.11 -21.81
N THR A 36 -16.64 -3.00 -21.93
CA THR A 36 -15.25 -2.95 -22.37
C THR A 36 -14.46 -3.57 -21.24
N SER A 37 -14.19 -4.87 -21.39
CA SER A 37 -13.37 -5.62 -20.46
C SER A 37 -12.11 -4.80 -20.17
N PRO A 38 -11.75 -4.59 -18.89
CA PRO A 38 -10.65 -3.70 -18.55
C PRO A 38 -9.37 -4.18 -19.26
N ILE A 39 -8.71 -3.24 -19.95
CA ILE A 39 -7.45 -3.51 -20.63
C ILE A 39 -6.44 -3.96 -19.57
N ARG A 40 -5.81 -5.11 -19.83
CA ARG A 40 -4.76 -5.69 -19.00
C ARG A 40 -3.46 -5.69 -19.79
N VAL A 41 -2.35 -5.40 -19.12
CA VAL A 41 -1.04 -5.26 -19.74
C VAL A 41 -0.10 -6.26 -19.10
N LEU A 42 0.46 -7.16 -19.92
CA LEU A 42 1.53 -8.05 -19.47
C LEU A 42 2.83 -7.25 -19.46
N THR A 43 3.52 -7.34 -18.33
CA THR A 43 4.85 -6.76 -18.16
C THR A 43 5.85 -7.87 -17.88
N GLN A 44 6.99 -7.85 -18.57
CA GLN A 44 8.06 -8.84 -18.42
C GLN A 44 9.40 -8.14 -18.19
N CYS A 45 10.09 -8.50 -17.10
CA CYS A 45 11.41 -7.95 -16.83
C CYS A 45 12.50 -8.69 -17.61
N ARG A 46 13.37 -7.97 -18.32
CA ARG A 46 14.50 -8.59 -19.05
C ARG A 46 15.56 -9.23 -18.14
N HIS A 47 15.64 -8.80 -16.88
CA HIS A 47 16.65 -9.27 -15.94
C HIS A 47 16.21 -10.50 -15.14
N CYS A 48 15.09 -10.42 -14.40
CA CYS A 48 14.60 -11.54 -13.59
C CYS A 48 13.58 -12.43 -14.30
N LYS A 49 13.15 -12.08 -15.53
CA LYS A 49 12.13 -12.78 -16.31
C LYS A 49 10.76 -12.89 -15.65
N GLN A 50 10.54 -12.17 -14.55
CA GLN A 50 9.24 -12.17 -13.89
C GLN A 50 8.20 -11.50 -14.79
N GLU A 51 7.05 -12.17 -14.90
CA GLU A 51 5.87 -11.72 -15.61
C GLU A 51 4.84 -11.23 -14.60
N ASN A 52 4.24 -10.07 -14.86
CA ASN A 52 3.13 -9.54 -14.06
C ASN A 52 2.06 -8.98 -14.99
N ILE A 53 0.79 -9.23 -14.65
CA ILE A 53 -0.34 -8.60 -15.34
C ILE A 53 -0.76 -7.39 -14.54
N LEU A 54 -0.67 -6.23 -15.17
CA LEU A 54 -1.08 -4.96 -14.59
C LEU A 54 -2.41 -4.50 -15.19
N THR A 55 -3.21 -3.85 -14.36
CA THR A 55 -4.31 -3.01 -14.83
C THR A 55 -3.75 -1.75 -15.47
N LEU A 56 -4.54 -1.07 -16.31
CA LEU A 56 -4.13 0.21 -16.90
C LEU A 56 -3.78 1.26 -15.82
N GLU A 57 -4.52 1.30 -14.72
CA GLU A 57 -4.28 2.19 -13.59
C GLU A 57 -2.94 1.88 -12.88
N GLN A 58 -2.63 0.59 -12.69
CA GLN A 58 -1.37 0.17 -12.10
C GLN A 58 -0.18 0.54 -13.01
N LEU A 59 -0.33 0.34 -14.32
CA LEU A 59 0.67 0.76 -15.29
C LEU A 59 0.85 2.28 -15.28
N GLN A 60 -0.24 3.05 -15.23
CA GLN A 60 -0.19 4.51 -15.14
C GLN A 60 0.51 4.98 -13.85
N ALA A 61 0.20 4.38 -12.70
CA ALA A 61 0.88 4.67 -11.43
C ALA A 61 2.38 4.34 -11.48
N LEU A 62 2.75 3.26 -12.17
CA LEU A 62 4.14 2.90 -12.41
C LEU A 62 4.85 3.95 -13.29
N LEU A 63 4.20 4.44 -14.36
CA LEU A 63 4.75 5.51 -15.20
C LEU A 63 4.87 6.86 -14.47
N TYR A 64 3.92 7.18 -13.58
CA TYR A 64 4.02 8.36 -12.71
C TYR A 64 5.20 8.29 -11.75
N ARG A 65 5.41 7.12 -11.10
CA ARG A 65 6.57 6.90 -10.23
C ARG A 65 7.90 7.02 -10.99
N ALA A 66 7.93 6.63 -12.27
CA ALA A 66 9.08 6.79 -13.15
C ALA A 66 9.26 8.23 -13.70
N GLY A 67 8.32 9.15 -13.42
CA GLY A 67 8.36 10.52 -13.92
C GLY A 67 8.13 10.64 -15.44
N LEU A 68 7.49 9.64 -16.06
CA LEU A 68 7.27 9.57 -17.51
C LEU A 68 5.93 10.20 -17.95
N LEU A 69 4.98 10.34 -17.03
CA LEU A 69 3.71 11.00 -17.25
C LEU A 69 3.57 12.24 -16.36
N ARG A 70 2.92 13.28 -16.90
CA ARG A 70 2.46 14.43 -16.12
C ARG A 70 1.06 14.15 -15.58
N ARG A 71 0.75 14.67 -14.39
CA ARG A 71 -0.57 14.49 -13.74
C ARG A 71 -1.65 15.20 -14.58
N ILE A 72 -2.19 14.47 -15.54
CA ILE A 72 -3.32 14.89 -16.37
C ILE A 72 -4.50 14.00 -15.97
N GLU A 73 -5.67 14.60 -15.86
CA GLU A 73 -6.87 14.05 -15.22
C GLU A 73 -7.37 12.74 -15.87
N LYS A 74 -7.06 12.50 -17.15
CA LYS A 74 -7.29 11.22 -17.82
C LYS A 74 -6.41 11.11 -19.07
N SER A 75 -5.44 10.19 -19.08
CA SER A 75 -4.69 9.87 -20.30
C SER A 75 -5.39 8.73 -21.04
N ASP A 76 -5.42 8.81 -22.36
CA ASP A 76 -6.00 7.75 -23.18
C ASP A 76 -5.23 6.42 -23.01
N PRO A 77 -5.91 5.26 -22.93
CA PRO A 77 -5.26 3.97 -22.75
C PRO A 77 -4.18 3.67 -23.79
N THR A 78 -4.41 4.04 -25.05
CA THR A 78 -3.43 3.80 -26.14
C THR A 78 -2.17 4.63 -25.91
N THR A 79 -2.33 5.89 -25.47
CA THR A 79 -1.20 6.76 -25.14
C THR A 79 -0.38 6.21 -23.98
N ILE A 80 -1.04 5.67 -22.95
CA ILE A 80 -0.36 5.03 -21.80
C ILE A 80 0.48 3.84 -22.27
N LEU A 81 -0.07 3.00 -23.15
CA LEU A 81 0.63 1.83 -23.71
C LEU A 81 1.83 2.23 -24.57
N GLU A 82 1.67 3.21 -25.45
CA GLU A 82 2.74 3.70 -26.32
C GLU A 82 3.89 4.32 -25.51
N VAL A 83 3.57 5.13 -24.49
CA VAL A 83 4.57 5.68 -23.57
C VAL A 83 5.29 4.56 -22.83
N ALA A 84 4.57 3.54 -22.35
CA ALA A 84 5.19 2.40 -21.67
C ALA A 84 6.14 1.60 -22.57
N ARG A 85 5.74 1.34 -23.83
CA ARG A 85 6.57 0.63 -24.83
C ARG A 85 7.83 1.43 -25.15
N GLY A 86 7.68 2.72 -25.46
CA GLY A 86 8.80 3.62 -25.80
C GLY A 86 9.75 3.88 -24.62
N ALA A 87 9.25 3.86 -23.39
CA ALA A 87 10.05 4.10 -22.18
C ALA A 87 10.46 2.82 -21.42
N SER A 88 10.31 1.64 -22.03
CA SER A 88 10.62 0.33 -21.43
C SER A 88 11.98 0.26 -20.73
N GLN A 89 13.03 0.86 -21.31
CA GLN A 89 14.39 0.90 -20.77
C GLN A 89 14.56 1.76 -19.50
N ARG A 90 13.58 2.63 -19.20
CA ARG A 90 13.63 3.56 -18.06
C ARG A 90 12.75 3.10 -16.89
N ILE A 91 11.90 2.11 -17.13
CA ILE A 91 10.99 1.55 -16.12
C ILE A 91 11.73 0.47 -15.32
N ALA A 92 11.73 0.61 -14.00
CA ALA A 92 12.33 -0.36 -13.08
C ALA A 92 11.36 -1.49 -12.73
N CYS A 93 11.86 -2.72 -12.67
CA CYS A 93 11.12 -3.88 -12.19
C CYS A 93 10.86 -3.78 -10.69
N GLU A 94 9.64 -4.09 -10.23
CA GLU A 94 9.30 -4.03 -8.80
C GLU A 94 10.03 -5.07 -7.96
N SER A 95 10.39 -6.21 -8.56
CA SER A 95 11.03 -7.33 -7.87
C SER A 95 12.55 -7.18 -7.81
N CYS A 96 13.22 -6.99 -8.95
CA CYS A 96 14.69 -6.95 -9.00
C CYS A 96 15.29 -5.54 -9.10
N LYS A 97 14.46 -4.50 -9.23
CA LYS A 97 14.86 -3.07 -9.37
C LYS A 97 15.68 -2.71 -10.61
N ALA A 98 16.06 -3.67 -11.44
CA ALA A 98 16.71 -3.39 -12.72
C ALA A 98 15.74 -2.71 -13.70
N THR A 99 16.27 -1.87 -14.58
CA THR A 99 15.48 -1.21 -15.63
C THR A 99 15.34 -2.10 -16.86
N GLY A 100 14.34 -1.83 -17.72
CA GLY A 100 14.09 -2.65 -18.91
C GLY A 100 12.87 -3.56 -18.75
N LEU A 101 11.71 -2.94 -18.51
CA LEU A 101 10.43 -3.64 -18.44
C LEU A 101 9.76 -3.62 -19.82
N MET A 102 9.54 -4.80 -20.40
CA MET A 102 8.78 -4.92 -21.64
C MET A 102 7.28 -4.90 -21.33
N THR A 103 6.50 -4.23 -22.15
CA THR A 103 5.04 -4.10 -21.97
C THR A 103 4.30 -4.53 -23.24
N GLN A 104 3.31 -5.40 -23.10
CA GLN A 104 2.43 -5.85 -24.18
C GLN A 104 0.99 -5.97 -23.67
N GLU A 105 0.02 -5.90 -24.57
CA GLU A 105 -1.38 -6.16 -24.18
C GLU A 105 -1.53 -7.63 -23.80
N ALA A 106 -2.17 -7.89 -22.66
CA ALA A 106 -2.30 -9.25 -22.14
C ALA A 106 -3.39 -10.01 -22.90
N THR A 107 -3.01 -11.09 -23.57
CA THR A 107 -3.95 -12.00 -24.20
C THR A 107 -4.72 -12.80 -23.15
N PRO A 108 -5.88 -13.40 -23.49
CA PRO A 108 -6.59 -14.29 -22.58
C PRO A 108 -5.75 -15.49 -22.10
N GLU A 109 -4.79 -15.94 -22.91
CA GLU A 109 -3.87 -17.03 -22.56
C GLU A 109 -2.83 -16.57 -21.53
N ASP A 110 -2.28 -15.36 -21.68
CA ASP A 110 -1.36 -14.77 -20.71
C ASP A 110 -2.05 -14.61 -19.34
N ARG A 111 -3.33 -14.19 -19.33
CA ARG A 111 -4.15 -14.10 -18.11
C ARG A 111 -4.23 -15.43 -17.37
N LYS A 112 -4.60 -16.50 -18.08
CA LYS A 112 -4.64 -17.84 -17.51
C LYS A 112 -3.28 -18.33 -17.02
N ARG A 113 -2.19 -18.01 -17.73
CA ARG A 113 -0.83 -18.43 -17.34
C ARG A 113 -0.39 -17.78 -16.03
N VAL A 114 -0.58 -16.47 -15.89
CA VAL A 114 -0.15 -15.73 -14.70
C VAL A 114 -1.08 -16.03 -13.52
N GLU A 115 -2.40 -16.03 -13.72
CA GLU A 115 -3.37 -16.33 -12.65
C GLU A 115 -3.32 -17.82 -12.23
N GLY A 116 -3.11 -18.73 -13.19
CA GLY A 116 -2.98 -20.17 -12.93
C GLY A 116 -1.66 -20.58 -12.28
N SER A 117 -0.62 -19.74 -12.37
CA SER A 117 0.68 -20.03 -11.74
C SER A 117 0.63 -20.01 -10.21
N THR A 118 -0.39 -19.37 -9.62
CA THR A 118 -0.57 -19.32 -8.16
C THR A 118 -1.57 -20.33 -7.61
N SER A 119 -2.34 -21.03 -8.45
CA SER A 119 -3.43 -21.91 -7.99
C SER A 119 -3.42 -23.34 -8.53
N ALA A 120 -2.61 -23.68 -9.54
CA ALA A 120 -2.70 -25.00 -10.18
C ALA A 120 -1.75 -26.09 -9.65
N ALA A 121 -1.12 -25.90 -8.47
CA ALA A 121 -0.15 -26.86 -7.93
C ALA A 121 -0.56 -27.53 -6.61
N PHE A 122 -1.73 -27.24 -6.03
CA PHE A 122 -2.13 -27.78 -4.72
C PHE A 122 -3.63 -28.14 -4.63
N ASP A 123 -4.21 -28.70 -5.69
CA ASP A 123 -5.60 -29.19 -5.64
C ASP A 123 -5.73 -30.60 -5.02
N ASP A 124 -4.72 -31.09 -4.28
CA ASP A 124 -4.76 -32.42 -3.63
C ASP A 124 -4.28 -32.41 -2.16
N ASP A 125 -4.37 -31.27 -1.47
CA ASP A 125 -4.13 -31.17 -0.01
C ASP A 125 -5.19 -30.29 0.67
N GLU A 126 -6.41 -30.80 0.73
CA GLU A 126 -7.37 -30.70 1.84
C GLU A 126 -7.08 -29.64 2.94
N ASP A 127 -7.55 -28.40 2.73
CA ASP A 127 -7.96 -27.41 3.75
C ASP A 127 -7.07 -27.22 5.02
N TRP A 128 -5.76 -27.38 4.89
CA TRP A 128 -4.81 -27.02 5.94
C TRP A 128 -4.71 -25.49 5.97
N GLY A 129 -5.57 -24.87 6.79
CA GLY A 129 -5.91 -23.44 6.75
C GLY A 129 -4.77 -22.43 6.55
N ASP A 130 -5.14 -21.26 6.03
CA ASP A 130 -4.22 -20.24 5.53
C ASP A 130 -3.06 -19.88 6.49
N PRO A 131 -1.83 -19.69 5.98
CA PRO A 131 -0.70 -19.25 6.78
C PRO A 131 -0.99 -17.87 7.40
N LYS A 132 -0.86 -17.76 8.74
CA LYS A 132 -1.08 -16.51 9.48
C LYS A 132 0.24 -15.76 9.71
N PRO A 133 0.32 -14.43 9.57
CA PRO A 133 1.53 -13.68 9.90
C PRO A 133 1.74 -13.57 11.41
N CYS A 134 2.98 -13.74 11.87
CA CYS A 134 3.35 -13.58 13.28
C CYS A 134 3.11 -12.15 13.76
N SER A 135 2.48 -11.99 14.93
CA SER A 135 2.19 -10.69 15.54
C SER A 135 3.45 -9.88 15.88
N ARG A 136 4.57 -10.57 16.18
CA ARG A 136 5.85 -9.95 16.54
C ARG A 136 6.73 -9.62 15.33
N CYS A 137 7.12 -10.62 14.54
CA CYS A 137 8.11 -10.47 13.47
C CYS A 137 7.52 -10.42 12.06
N ARG A 138 6.20 -10.58 11.91
CA ARG A 138 5.46 -10.63 10.63
C ARG A 138 5.87 -11.76 9.68
N GLN A 139 6.72 -12.71 10.09
CA GLN A 139 6.98 -13.93 9.33
C GLN A 139 5.73 -14.83 9.30
N LEU A 140 5.51 -15.53 8.20
CA LEU A 140 4.38 -16.45 8.06
C LEU A 140 4.55 -17.66 8.99
N ILE A 141 3.49 -17.98 9.72
CA ILE A 141 3.37 -19.20 10.53
C ILE A 141 2.94 -20.33 9.57
N PRO A 142 3.64 -21.48 9.55
CA PRO A 142 3.28 -22.61 8.70
C PRO A 142 1.82 -23.04 8.90
N ALA A 143 1.13 -23.34 7.81
CA ALA A 143 -0.29 -23.69 7.79
C ALA A 143 -0.60 -24.91 8.68
N GLU A 144 0.29 -25.91 8.70
CA GLU A 144 0.16 -27.11 9.52
C GLU A 144 0.10 -26.75 11.01
N ARG A 145 0.89 -25.77 11.44
CA ARG A 145 0.90 -25.29 12.84
C ARG A 145 -0.33 -24.45 13.16
N VAL A 146 -0.84 -23.68 12.21
CA VAL A 146 -2.10 -22.92 12.37
C VAL A 146 -3.29 -23.86 12.46
N ALA A 147 -3.32 -24.91 11.66
CA ALA A 147 -4.36 -25.94 11.70
C ALA A 147 -4.37 -26.69 13.03
N LEU A 148 -3.19 -27.08 13.55
CA LEU A 148 -3.07 -27.74 14.85
C LEU A 148 -3.37 -26.80 16.03
N PHE A 149 -3.02 -25.51 15.92
CA PHE A 149 -3.19 -24.52 16.98
C PHE A 149 -3.81 -23.21 16.43
N PRO A 150 -5.14 -23.16 16.25
CA PRO A 150 -5.82 -22.02 15.59
C PRO A 150 -5.61 -20.66 16.28
N HIS A 151 -5.34 -20.68 17.59
CA HIS A 151 -5.14 -19.50 18.44
C HIS A 151 -3.70 -18.99 18.46
N ILE A 152 -2.77 -19.63 17.75
CA ILE A 152 -1.38 -19.20 17.76
C ILE A 152 -1.20 -17.84 17.07
N THR A 153 -0.48 -16.93 17.72
CA THR A 153 -0.18 -15.59 17.19
C THR A 153 1.32 -15.36 16.95
N LEU A 154 2.18 -16.22 17.50
CA LEU A 154 3.64 -16.13 17.41
C LEU A 154 4.23 -17.27 16.57
N CYS A 155 5.27 -16.98 15.79
CA CYS A 155 6.05 -18.03 15.13
C CYS A 155 6.93 -18.78 16.15
N VAL A 156 7.46 -19.94 15.77
CA VAL A 156 8.26 -20.81 16.67
C VAL A 156 9.41 -20.05 17.33
N LYS A 157 10.12 -19.21 16.55
CA LYS A 157 11.26 -18.43 17.04
C LYS A 157 10.84 -17.40 18.08
N CYS A 158 9.75 -16.68 17.82
CA CYS A 158 9.23 -15.67 18.74
C CYS A 158 8.61 -16.30 19.99
N GLN A 159 7.93 -17.44 19.85
CA GLN A 159 7.43 -18.20 21.00
C GLN A 159 8.59 -18.67 21.90
N GLN A 160 9.65 -19.23 21.31
CA GLN A 160 10.81 -19.66 22.09
C GLN A 160 11.54 -18.51 22.79
N ALA A 161 11.59 -17.33 22.18
CA ALA A 161 12.17 -16.14 22.80
C ALA A 161 11.31 -15.63 23.97
N ASP A 162 9.98 -15.70 23.82
CA ASP A 162 9.01 -15.43 24.89
C ASP A 162 9.15 -16.44 26.04
N ASP A 163 9.22 -17.75 25.72
CA ASP A 163 9.41 -18.83 26.70
C ASP A 163 10.75 -18.73 27.44
N ARG A 164 11.80 -18.20 26.81
CA ARG A 164 13.10 -17.90 27.44
C ARG A 164 13.08 -16.61 28.28
N GLY A 165 12.02 -15.81 28.20
CA GLY A 165 11.95 -14.50 28.83
C GLY A 165 12.88 -13.46 28.21
N GLU A 166 13.41 -13.69 27.00
CA GLU A 166 14.27 -12.73 26.29
C GLU A 166 13.51 -11.46 25.88
N ASP A 167 12.18 -11.56 25.86
CA ASP A 167 11.31 -10.63 25.18
C ASP A 167 10.39 -9.81 26.08
N SER A 168 10.51 -9.99 27.39
CA SER A 168 9.89 -9.12 28.38
C SER A 168 10.90 -8.06 28.80
N ALA A 169 11.21 -7.12 27.90
CA ALA A 169 11.47 -5.77 28.40
C ALA A 169 10.15 -5.31 29.01
N GLU A 170 9.96 -5.58 30.31
CA GLU A 170 8.79 -5.19 31.07
C GLU A 170 8.49 -3.74 30.70
N ALA A 171 7.33 -3.50 30.10
CA ALA A 171 7.03 -2.20 29.55
C ALA A 171 7.07 -1.18 30.69
N ASP A 172 8.08 -0.31 30.68
CA ASP A 172 8.22 0.70 31.73
C ASP A 172 7.09 1.71 31.56
N TYR A 173 6.10 1.69 32.46
CA TYR A 173 4.95 2.58 32.41
C TYR A 173 5.25 3.88 33.15
N CYS A 174 4.79 5.01 32.60
CA CYS A 174 5.00 6.29 33.26
C CYS A 174 4.22 6.36 34.59
N PRO A 175 4.88 6.63 35.75
CA PRO A 175 4.21 6.64 37.04
C PRO A 175 3.20 7.79 37.21
N GLN A 176 3.19 8.75 36.28
CA GLN A 176 2.27 9.89 36.31
C GLN A 176 1.00 9.68 35.49
N CYS A 177 1.05 8.92 34.40
CA CYS A 177 -0.08 8.77 33.47
C CYS A 177 -0.37 7.33 33.01
N GLY A 178 0.46 6.34 33.39
CA GLY A 178 0.28 4.93 33.00
C GLY A 178 0.51 4.62 31.52
N THR A 179 0.98 5.57 30.72
CA THR A 179 1.32 5.32 29.30
C THR A 179 2.67 4.62 29.21
N PRO A 180 2.86 3.62 28.30
CA PRO A 180 4.15 2.97 28.12
C PRO A 180 5.22 3.98 27.66
N ARG A 181 6.38 3.96 28.31
CA ARG A 181 7.52 4.82 27.96
C ARG A 181 8.21 4.27 26.72
N THR A 182 8.82 5.18 25.97
CA THR A 182 9.58 4.87 24.75
C THR A 182 11.03 5.25 24.95
N VAL A 183 11.96 4.46 24.41
CA VAL A 183 13.39 4.77 24.47
C VAL A 183 13.73 5.71 23.31
N ARG A 184 14.28 6.88 23.63
CA ARG A 184 14.76 7.87 22.64
C ARG A 184 16.27 8.03 22.76
N LYS A 185 16.93 8.24 21.62
CA LYS A 185 18.34 8.65 21.58
C LYS A 185 18.46 10.15 21.90
N SER A 186 19.15 10.48 22.98
CA SER A 186 19.43 11.86 23.39
C SER A 186 20.53 12.47 22.50
N THR A 187 20.26 13.63 21.92
CA THR A 187 21.16 14.34 21.00
C THR A 187 21.98 15.39 21.76
N GLY A 188 22.83 14.96 22.68
CA GLY A 188 23.84 15.81 23.34
C GLY A 188 25.16 15.82 22.58
N ARG A 189 26.01 16.84 22.80
CA ARG A 189 27.40 16.86 22.29
C ARG A 189 28.23 15.82 23.05
N GLY A 190 28.21 14.56 22.59
CA GLY A 190 28.92 13.45 23.22
C GLY A 190 28.48 12.07 22.68
N LEU A 191 28.84 11.01 23.41
CA LEU A 191 28.37 9.64 23.15
C LEU A 191 26.84 9.56 23.16
N ALA A 192 26.28 8.77 22.25
CA ALA A 192 24.85 8.49 22.21
C ALA A 192 24.37 7.89 23.53
N ARG A 193 23.41 8.58 24.19
CA ARG A 193 22.71 8.06 25.37
C ARG A 193 21.27 7.72 24.99
N TYR A 194 20.77 6.60 25.50
CA TYR A 194 19.37 6.20 25.36
C TYR A 194 18.66 6.55 26.67
N GLU A 195 17.59 7.34 26.59
CA GLU A 195 16.78 7.74 27.74
C GLU A 195 15.32 7.33 27.51
N THR A 196 14.67 6.85 28.56
CA THR A 196 13.24 6.52 28.55
C THR A 196 12.43 7.80 28.69
N TYR A 197 11.52 8.05 27.76
CA TYR A 197 10.70 9.25 27.69
C TYR A 197 9.22 8.89 27.53
N CYS A 198 8.35 9.61 28.25
CA CYS A 198 6.91 9.48 28.15
C CYS A 198 6.36 10.41 27.05
N PRO A 199 5.71 9.86 26.00
CA PRO A 199 5.18 10.67 24.90
C PRO A 199 4.05 11.61 25.33
N HIS A 200 3.34 11.28 26.41
CA HIS A 200 2.21 12.05 26.90
C HIS A 200 2.63 13.18 27.85
N CYS A 201 3.42 12.87 28.89
CA CYS A 201 3.88 13.87 29.87
C CYS A 201 5.02 14.75 29.36
N ARG A 202 5.66 14.37 28.25
CA ARG A 202 6.88 14.97 27.72
C ARG A 202 8.03 15.04 28.74
N LYS A 203 8.17 14.00 29.55
CA LYS A 203 9.19 13.83 30.60
C LYS A 203 9.87 12.49 30.50
#